data_AF-R6YR43-F1
#
_entry.id   AF-R6YR43-F1
#
_cell.length_a   1.000
_cell.length_b   1.000
_cell.length_c   1.000
_cell.angle_alpha   90.00
_cell.angle_beta   90.00
_cell.angle_gamma   90.00
#
_symmetry.space_group_name_H-M   'P 1'
#
loop_
_entity.id
_entity.type
_entity.pdbx_description
1 polymer ?
#
loop_
_entity_poly.entity_id
_entity_poly.type
_entity_poly.pdbx_seq_one_letter_code
_entity_poly.pdbx_strand_id
1 'polypeptide(L)'
;MTLDETKVKLDREFAFWQKNHKVKELDVLIATPPCQGMSYANHKKTNQEREMKRNSLVVESLVMTKRLKPRFFVYENVKAFLGTACLDTDGKYKSIKDAIAQNLDGNFNWFA
;
A
#
# COMPACT_ATOMS: atom_id res chain seq x y z
N MET A 1 -5.30 6.04 -0.80
CA MET A 1 -5.51 7.44 -0.38
C MET A 1 -4.90 8.36 -1.42
N THR A 2 -5.54 8.51 -2.57
CA THR A 2 -4.94 9.26 -3.69
C THR A 2 -5.20 10.76 -3.58
N LEU A 3 -6.21 11.17 -2.81
CA LEU A 3 -6.58 12.58 -2.63
C LEU A 3 -5.63 13.25 -1.63
N ASP A 4 -5.10 14.41 -2.00
CA ASP A 4 -4.20 15.19 -1.14
C ASP A 4 -4.88 15.64 0.15
N GLU A 5 -6.18 15.95 0.10
CA GLU A 5 -6.95 16.28 1.30
C GLU A 5 -6.95 15.14 2.34
N THR A 6 -6.94 13.88 1.89
CA THR A 6 -6.89 12.72 2.79
C THR A 6 -5.51 12.58 3.41
N LYS A 7 -4.45 12.85 2.65
CA LYS A 7 -3.06 12.86 3.15
C LYS A 7 -2.88 13.96 4.20
N VAL A 8 -3.40 15.16 3.94
CA VAL A 8 -3.38 16.28 4.89
C VAL A 8 -4.14 15.95 6.17
N LYS A 9 -5.30 15.30 6.09
CA LYS A 9 -6.04 14.86 7.29
C LYS A 9 -5.21 13.89 8.13
N LEU A 10 -4.57 12.91 7.49
CA LEU A 10 -3.68 11.96 8.17
C LEU A 10 -2.49 12.63 8.85
N ASP A 11 -1.85 13.58 8.17
CA ASP A 11 -0.71 14.30 8.73
C ASP A 11 -1.12 15.17 9.93
N ARG A 12 -2.32 15.76 9.89
CA ARG A 12 -2.89 16.49 11.03
C ARG A 12 -3.16 15.57 12.22
N GLU A 13 -3.75 14.40 11.99
CA GLU A 13 -3.98 13.41 13.05
C GLU A 13 -2.65 12.95 13.64
N PHE A 14 -1.68 12.59 12.81
CA PHE A 14 -0.37 12.17 13.27
C PHE A 14 0.31 13.26 14.13
N ALA A 15 0.32 14.52 13.66
CA ALA A 15 0.87 15.64 14.42
C ALA A 15 0.13 15.91 15.74
N PHE A 16 -1.20 15.74 15.76
CA PHE A 16 -2.00 15.84 16.97
C PHE A 16 -1.54 14.82 18.03
N TRP A 17 -1.36 13.55 17.63
CA TRP A 17 -0.89 12.50 18.54
C TRP A 17 0.55 12.73 19.02
N GLN A 18 1.45 13.16 18.14
CA GLN A 18 2.82 13.49 18.52
C GLN A 18 2.86 14.63 19.56
N LYS A 19 2.07 15.69 19.35
CA LYS A 19 2.06 16.87 20.22
C LYS A 19 1.40 16.60 21.57
N ASN A 20 0.24 15.94 21.58
CA ASN A 20 -0.59 15.82 22.79
C ASN A 20 -0.27 14.58 23.62
N HIS A 21 0.22 13.51 22.99
CA HIS A 21 0.45 12.21 23.65
C HIS A 21 1.92 11.80 23.66
N LYS A 22 2.83 12.66 23.17
CA LYS A 22 4.28 12.39 23.09
C LYS A 22 4.62 11.09 22.36
N VAL A 23 3.75 10.67 21.44
CA VAL A 23 3.99 9.54 20.54
C VAL A 23 5.11 9.96 19.60
N LYS A 24 6.22 9.22 19.58
CA LYS A 24 7.36 9.55 18.71
C LYS A 24 7.24 8.92 17.33
N GLU A 25 6.66 7.73 17.29
CA GLU A 25 6.66 6.83 16.14
C GLU A 25 5.36 6.03 16.12
N LEU A 26 4.94 5.60 14.93
CA LEU A 26 3.72 4.80 14.76
C LEU A 26 4.01 3.35 15.15
N ASP A 27 3.28 2.78 16.09
CA ASP A 27 3.52 1.38 16.47
C ASP A 27 3.05 0.40 15.38
N VAL A 28 1.84 0.58 14.86
CA VAL A 28 1.25 -0.34 13.87
C VAL A 28 0.53 0.42 12.77
N LEU A 29 0.76 0.03 11.51
CA LEU A 29 -0.04 0.42 10.36
C LEU A 29 -0.81 -0.79 9.84
N ILE A 30 -2.14 -0.70 9.79
CA ILE A 30 -2.99 -1.76 9.22
C ILE A 30 -3.62 -1.22 7.94
N ALA A 31 -3.48 -1.95 6.84
CA ALA A 31 -4.12 -1.61 5.57
C ALA A 31 -4.83 -2.82 4.96
N THR A 32 -6.06 -2.59 4.51
CA THR A 32 -6.88 -3.57 3.78
C THR A 32 -7.23 -3.00 2.40
N PRO A 33 -6.22 -2.73 1.55
CA PRO A 33 -6.45 -2.02 0.29
C PRO A 33 -7.42 -2.82 -0.59
N PRO A 34 -8.51 -2.21 -1.07
CA PRO A 34 -9.47 -2.93 -1.89
C PRO A 34 -8.80 -3.30 -3.21
N CYS A 35 -8.93 -4.56 -3.62
CA CYS A 35 -8.38 -5.01 -4.88
C CYS A 35 -9.55 -5.49 -5.77
N GLN A 36 -10.01 -4.58 -6.63
CA GLN A 36 -11.19 -4.78 -7.49
C GLN A 36 -10.89 -5.52 -8.80
N GLY A 37 -9.65 -6.00 -8.99
CA GLY A 37 -9.18 -6.65 -10.23
C GLY A 37 -8.89 -8.15 -10.14
N MET A 38 -9.24 -8.82 -9.04
CA MET A 38 -8.86 -10.22 -8.76
C MET A 38 -9.90 -11.27 -9.17
N SER A 39 -10.84 -10.94 -10.06
CA SER A 39 -11.82 -11.92 -10.55
C SER A 39 -11.26 -12.75 -11.71
N TYR A 40 -11.23 -14.07 -11.54
CA TYR A 40 -10.88 -15.10 -12.54
C TYR A 40 -11.68 -14.98 -13.86
N ALA A 41 -12.82 -14.28 -13.84
CA ALA A 41 -13.69 -14.06 -14.99
C ALA A 41 -13.18 -13.04 -16.04
N ASN A 42 -12.11 -12.28 -15.75
CA ASN A 42 -11.62 -11.22 -16.65
C ASN A 42 -10.48 -11.65 -17.60
N HIS A 43 -10.19 -12.96 -17.70
CA HIS A 43 -9.11 -13.54 -18.52
C HIS A 43 -9.14 -13.24 -20.04
N LYS A 44 -10.07 -12.43 -20.56
CA LYS A 44 -10.24 -12.17 -22.01
C LYS A 44 -10.47 -10.70 -22.41
N LYS A 45 -9.98 -9.68 -21.69
CA LYS A 45 -10.12 -8.28 -22.18
C LYS A 45 -8.83 -7.47 -22.16
N THR A 46 -8.67 -6.72 -23.25
CA THR A 46 -7.64 -5.77 -23.71
C THR A 46 -7.31 -4.60 -22.76
N ASN A 47 -7.63 -4.68 -21.46
CA ASN A 47 -7.61 -3.57 -20.51
C ASN A 47 -6.71 -3.82 -19.29
N GLN A 48 -5.58 -4.53 -19.46
CA GLN A 48 -4.60 -4.77 -18.39
C GLN A 48 -4.15 -3.48 -17.69
N GLU A 49 -3.88 -2.41 -18.45
CA GLU A 49 -3.48 -1.11 -17.89
C GLU A 49 -4.55 -0.49 -16.96
N ARG A 50 -5.83 -0.70 -17.26
CA ARG A 50 -6.94 -0.16 -16.46
C ARG A 50 -7.09 -0.92 -15.14
N GLU A 51 -6.93 -2.24 -15.16
CA GLU A 51 -6.98 -3.07 -13.95
C GLU A 51 -5.73 -2.84 -13.08
N MET A 52 -4.56 -2.62 -13.68
CA MET A 52 -3.32 -2.31 -12.94
C MET A 52 -3.37 -0.94 -12.27
N LYS A 53 -4.02 0.06 -12.88
CA LYS A 53 -4.36 1.36 -12.23
C LYS A 53 -5.32 1.22 -11.05
N ARG A 54 -6.15 0.16 -11.02
CA ARG A 54 -7.09 -0.12 -9.90
C ARG A 54 -6.40 -0.61 -8.64
N ASN A 55 -5.15 -1.09 -8.73
CA ASN A 55 -4.32 -1.45 -7.57
C ASN A 55 -3.53 -0.27 -6.99
N SER A 56 -3.83 0.96 -7.41
CA SER A 56 -3.19 2.18 -6.90
C SER A 56 -3.27 2.32 -5.38
N LEU A 57 -4.32 1.81 -4.74
CA LEU A 57 -4.46 1.85 -3.29
C LEU A 57 -3.49 0.91 -2.56
N VAL A 58 -3.06 -0.19 -3.19
CA VAL A 58 -1.99 -1.04 -2.66
C VAL A 58 -0.67 -0.27 -2.66
N VAL A 59 -0.36 0.40 -3.76
CA VAL A 59 0.87 1.18 -3.92
C VAL A 59 0.87 2.36 -2.94
N GLU A 60 -0.25 3.05 -2.76
CA GLU A 60 -0.39 4.09 -1.74
C GLU A 60 -0.13 3.56 -0.31
N SER A 61 -0.56 2.32 0.01
CA SER A 61 -0.23 1.70 1.31
C SER A 61 1.28 1.48 1.50
N LEU A 62 2.00 1.10 0.44
CA LEU A 62 3.46 0.99 0.47
C LEU A 62 4.12 2.35 0.69
N VAL A 63 3.67 3.38 -0.04
CA VAL A 63 4.17 4.76 0.10
C VAL A 63 3.95 5.26 1.53
N MET A 64 2.78 5.02 2.12
CA MET A 64 2.51 5.41 3.50
C MET A 64 3.40 4.66 4.49
N THR A 65 3.61 3.36 4.29
CA THR A 65 4.45 2.56 5.19
C THR A 65 5.91 3.02 5.16
N LYS A 66 6.43 3.30 3.96
CA LYS A 66 7.78 3.84 3.77
C LYS A 66 7.94 5.24 4.39
N ARG A 67 6.92 6.08 4.29
CA ARG A 67 6.92 7.46 4.81
C ARG A 67 6.77 7.51 6.34
N LEU A 68 5.78 6.81 6.87
CA LEU A 68 5.42 6.84 8.30
C LEU A 68 6.33 5.96 9.16
N LYS A 69 7.04 5.00 8.54
CA LYS A 69 7.99 4.09 9.19
C LYS A 69 7.45 3.51 10.50
N PRO A 70 6.31 2.79 10.45
CA PRO A 70 5.77 2.19 11.66
C PRO A 70 6.72 1.12 12.21
N ARG A 71 6.53 0.69 13.45
CA ARG A 71 7.29 -0.46 14.00
C ARG A 71 6.84 -1.78 13.37
N PHE A 72 5.53 -1.89 13.11
CA PHE A 72 4.92 -3.04 12.43
C PHE A 72 3.92 -2.57 11.39
N PHE A 73 3.74 -3.38 10.33
CA PHE A 73 2.64 -3.19 9.41
C PHE A 73 1.93 -4.51 9.14
N VAL A 74 0.64 -4.45 8.84
CA VAL A 74 -0.19 -5.59 8.46
C VAL A 74 -0.97 -5.23 7.22
N TYR A 75 -0.79 -6.01 6.16
CA TYR A 75 -1.62 -5.94 4.96
C TYR A 75 -2.51 -7.17 4.90
N GLU A 76 -3.82 -6.96 4.96
CA GLU A 76 -4.81 -8.02 4.79
C GLU A 76 -5.40 -7.93 3.38
N ASN A 77 -5.49 -9.09 2.72
CA ASN A 77 -6.05 -9.22 1.39
C ASN A 77 -6.33 -10.70 1.05
N VAL A 78 -6.89 -10.96 -0.14
CA VAL A 78 -7.19 -12.33 -0.60
C VAL A 78 -5.93 -13.10 -1.04
N LYS A 79 -6.04 -14.44 -1.16
CA LYS A 79 -4.93 -15.35 -1.50
C LYS A 79 -4.13 -14.97 -2.77
N ALA A 80 -4.78 -14.39 -3.78
CA ALA A 80 -4.13 -14.00 -5.04
C ALA A 80 -3.29 -12.71 -4.96
N PHE A 81 -3.31 -12.01 -3.81
CA PHE A 81 -2.76 -10.68 -3.63
C PHE A 81 -1.30 -10.54 -4.08
N LEU A 82 -0.39 -11.35 -3.53
CA LEU A 82 1.04 -11.24 -3.82
C LEU A 82 1.38 -11.44 -5.30
N GLY A 83 0.61 -12.28 -6.01
CA GLY A 83 0.81 -12.57 -7.43
C GLY A 83 0.13 -11.57 -8.36
N THR A 84 -0.69 -10.66 -7.83
CA THR A 84 -1.43 -9.68 -8.65
C THR A 84 -0.48 -8.56 -9.09
N ALA A 85 -0.60 -8.11 -10.34
CA ALA A 85 0.24 -7.05 -10.89
C ALA A 85 -0.24 -5.65 -10.46
N CYS A 86 0.70 -4.73 -10.23
CA CYS A 86 0.44 -3.32 -9.99
C CYS A 86 1.43 -2.44 -10.78
N LEU A 87 1.06 -1.16 -10.97
CA LEU A 87 1.96 -0.13 -11.45
C LEU A 87 2.59 0.56 -10.23
N ASP A 88 3.86 0.27 -9.95
CA ASP A 88 4.58 0.79 -8.78
C ASP A 88 4.99 2.27 -8.98
N THR A 89 5.51 2.88 -7.92
CA THR A 89 5.97 4.28 -7.85
C THR A 89 7.06 4.66 -8.86
N ASP A 90 7.79 3.68 -9.40
CA ASP A 90 8.78 3.86 -10.45
C ASP A 90 8.20 3.79 -11.88
N GLY A 91 6.86 3.69 -11.99
CA GLY A 91 6.17 3.58 -13.26
C GLY A 91 6.35 2.22 -13.95
N LYS A 92 6.89 1.21 -13.25
CA LYS A 92 7.06 -0.13 -13.80
C LYS A 92 5.98 -1.09 -13.31
N TYR A 93 5.58 -1.98 -14.20
CA TYR A 93 4.69 -3.09 -13.88
C TYR A 93 5.46 -4.22 -13.19
N LYS A 94 4.95 -4.68 -12.06
CA LYS A 94 5.50 -5.80 -11.28
C LYS A 94 4.43 -6.45 -10.41
N SER A 95 4.73 -7.60 -9.83
CA SER A 95 3.83 -8.21 -8.84
C SER A 95 3.79 -7.37 -7.56
N ILE A 96 2.69 -7.43 -6.81
CA ILE A 96 2.59 -6.77 -5.51
C ILE A 96 3.68 -7.27 -4.57
N LYS A 97 4.06 -8.56 -4.66
CA LYS A 97 5.21 -9.10 -3.92
C LYS A 97 6.51 -8.34 -4.21
N ASP A 98 6.81 -8.12 -5.49
CA ASP A 98 8.03 -7.40 -5.91
C ASP A 98 7.95 -5.92 -5.54
N ALA A 99 6.76 -5.31 -5.60
CA ALA A 99 6.56 -3.93 -5.16
C ALA A 99 6.77 -3.78 -3.64
N ILE A 100 6.30 -4.73 -2.83
CA ILE A 100 6.57 -4.77 -1.38
C ILE A 100 8.09 -4.85 -1.15
N ALA A 101 8.75 -5.83 -1.77
CA ALA A 101 10.18 -6.04 -1.65
C ALA A 101 10.97 -4.77 -2.03
N GLN A 102 10.72 -4.21 -3.22
CA GLN A 102 11.42 -3.01 -3.69
C GLN A 102 11.22 -1.79 -2.79
N ASN A 103 10.03 -1.62 -2.20
CA ASN A 103 9.72 -0.42 -1.43
C ASN A 103 10.10 -0.53 0.04
N LEU A 104 10.06 -1.73 0.62
CA LEU A 104 10.14 -1.94 2.06
C LEU A 104 11.36 -2.77 2.51
N ASP A 105 12.01 -3.54 1.61
CA ASP A 105 13.23 -4.26 1.97
C ASP A 105 14.34 -3.30 2.41
N GLY A 106 15.16 -3.75 3.36
CA GLY A 106 16.20 -2.94 4.00
C GLY A 106 15.69 -2.03 5.13
N ASN A 107 14.40 -1.69 5.14
CA ASN A 107 13.75 -1.00 6.26
C ASN A 107 12.93 -1.95 7.14
N PHE A 108 12.40 -3.03 6.55
CA PHE A 108 11.50 -3.97 7.22
C PHE A 108 11.89 -5.42 6.92
N ASN A 109 11.69 -6.28 7.91
CA ASN A 109 11.59 -7.72 7.70
C ASN A 109 10.11 -8.07 7.60
N TRP A 110 9.68 -8.71 6.52
CA TRP A 110 8.29 -9.07 6.30
C TRP A 110 8.16 -10.52 5.81
N PHE A 111 6.99 -11.10 6.03
CA PHE A 111 6.64 -12.48 5.68
C PHE A 111 5.19 -12.53 5.23
N ALA A 112 4.84 -13.50 4.40
CA ALA A 112 3.51 -13.67 3.83
C ALA A 112 3.20 -15.13 3.52
#